data_AF-A0A7C6GGR9-F1
#
_entry.id   AF-A0A7C6GGR9-F1
#
_cell.length_a   1.000
_cell.length_b   1.000
_cell.length_c   1.000
_cell.angle_alpha   90.00
_cell.angle_beta   90.00
_cell.angle_gamma   90.00
#
_symmetry.space_group_name_H-M   'P 1'
#
loop_
_entity.id
_entity.type
_entity.pdbx_description
1 polymer ?
#
loop_
_entity_poly.entity_id
_entity_poly.type
_entity_poly.pdbx_seq_one_letter_code
_entity_poly.pdbx_strand_id
1 'polypeptide(L)'
;MLKQQLEHDIKIAEDRFERSIQHHTKNQISPEERQQRLQQCVETRDIAIVEAKAAYNNKVNASAETLPEREELAAKIAEIKQDNSEIDELNLQIKEQVNKYYERVVKIKQDRKDNPDKFNKDKERIKEIKAQRKIDLIEIKQQIKTKKEQNKGKYDDGTSQKELLTKIQMIFQDPISSINPRMVVKEIIAEGLKIQGEKDQKVIDEKVYRALNLVGLLPEHASRYPHEFSGGQRQRIGIARALVINPELIIADEPISALDVSIQAQVINLLNDLKKELDLTILFIAHDLSVVKYFSDRIAVMYYGKVVELTTSEKLFAHPLHPYTISLLSAVPQPDPNYEKNRKRITYDPRSHNYQPGEEIGFHEVEEGHWVRASQRELEEYKQRIKDLDAKAANSKNKE
;
A
#
# COMPACT_ATOMS: atom_id res chain seq x y z
N MET A 1 10.66 10.37 17.10
CA MET A 1 11.55 9.94 18.21
C MET A 1 11.32 8.49 18.66
N LEU A 2 10.19 8.15 19.30
CA LEU A 2 9.99 6.80 19.88
C LEU A 2 10.06 5.64 18.89
N LYS A 3 9.56 5.83 17.66
CA LYS A 3 9.55 4.76 16.64
C LYS A 3 10.94 4.49 16.07
N GLN A 4 11.76 5.54 16.01
CA GLN A 4 13.16 5.42 15.60
C GLN A 4 14.00 4.78 16.70
N GLN A 5 13.68 5.05 17.97
CA GLN A 5 14.26 4.32 19.09
C GLN A 5 13.92 2.83 19.01
N LEU A 6 12.67 2.48 18.69
CA LEU A 6 12.27 1.09 18.47
C LEU A 6 13.05 0.43 17.33
N GLU A 7 13.11 1.09 16.17
CA GLU A 7 13.83 0.57 14.99
C GLU A 7 15.34 0.42 15.28
N HIS A 8 15.91 1.33 16.08
CA HIS A 8 17.30 1.24 16.55
C HIS A 8 17.51 0.08 17.52
N ASP A 9 16.63 -0.10 18.50
CA ASP A 9 16.73 -1.17 19.50
C ASP A 9 16.55 -2.55 18.85
N ILE A 10 15.63 -2.68 17.89
CA ILE A 10 15.46 -3.89 17.06
C ILE A 10 16.73 -4.16 16.25
N LYS A 11 17.28 -3.13 15.60
CA LYS A 11 18.51 -3.28 14.81
C LYS A 11 19.72 -3.64 15.67
N ILE A 12 19.83 -3.12 16.89
CA ILE A 12 20.87 -3.54 17.85
C ILE A 12 20.70 -5.01 18.21
N ALA A 13 19.47 -5.48 18.43
CA ALA A 13 19.20 -6.89 18.71
C ALA A 13 19.60 -7.78 17.53
N GLU A 14 19.29 -7.36 16.30
CA GLU A 14 19.67 -8.05 15.06
C GLU A 14 21.19 -8.05 14.82
N ASP A 15 21.86 -6.91 14.98
CA ASP A 15 23.31 -6.80 14.82
C ASP A 15 24.06 -7.61 15.89
N ARG A 16 23.56 -7.65 17.14
CA ARG A 16 24.11 -8.52 18.20
C ARG A 16 23.94 -9.99 17.84
N PHE A 17 22.79 -10.37 17.28
CA PHE A 17 22.53 -11.71 16.81
C PHE A 17 23.49 -12.12 15.69
N GLU A 18 23.67 -11.28 14.66
CA GLU A 18 24.61 -11.55 13.56
C GLU A 18 26.06 -11.68 14.04
N ARG A 19 26.50 -10.80 14.95
CA ARG A 19 27.85 -10.90 15.54
C ARG A 19 28.01 -12.16 16.38
N SER A 20 26.98 -12.54 17.15
CA SER A 20 26.98 -13.78 17.91
C SER A 20 27.11 -14.99 16.99
N ILE A 21 26.32 -15.05 15.90
CA ILE A 21 26.45 -16.11 14.89
C ILE A 21 27.87 -16.16 14.33
N GLN A 22 28.42 -15.02 13.89
CA GLN A 22 29.76 -14.96 13.29
C GLN A 22 30.86 -15.44 14.25
N HIS A 23 30.78 -15.07 15.53
CA HIS A 23 31.72 -15.52 16.55
C HIS A 23 31.62 -17.03 16.82
N HIS A 24 30.41 -17.58 16.80
CA HIS A 24 30.17 -18.99 17.08
C HIS A 24 30.42 -19.91 15.87
N THR A 25 30.40 -19.35 14.65
CA THR A 25 30.76 -20.08 13.43
C THR A 25 32.26 -20.18 13.15
N LYS A 26 33.12 -19.50 13.93
CA LYS A 26 34.56 -19.42 13.66
C LYS A 26 35.43 -20.51 14.31
N ASN A 27 34.86 -21.43 15.11
CA ASN A 27 35.63 -22.50 15.75
C ASN A 27 35.04 -23.90 15.47
N GLN A 28 35.91 -24.92 15.49
CA GLN A 28 35.61 -26.34 15.30
C GLN A 28 34.68 -26.85 16.42
N ILE A 29 33.37 -26.72 16.24
CA ILE A 29 32.33 -27.21 17.16
C ILE A 29 31.48 -28.25 16.43
N SER A 30 30.98 -29.25 17.15
CA SER A 30 30.14 -30.30 16.58
C SER A 30 28.81 -29.74 16.00
N PRO A 31 28.21 -30.39 14.99
CA PRO A 31 26.98 -29.90 14.36
C PRO A 31 25.79 -29.73 15.32
N GLU A 32 25.64 -30.61 16.31
CA GLU A 32 24.54 -30.57 17.28
C GLU A 32 24.66 -29.39 18.25
N GLU A 33 25.86 -29.14 18.79
CA GLU A 33 26.14 -28.00 19.65
C GLU A 33 25.99 -26.66 18.91
N ARG A 34 26.34 -26.63 17.62
CA ARG A 34 26.13 -25.46 16.77
C ARG A 34 24.64 -25.14 16.62
N GLN A 35 23.80 -26.16 16.48
CA GLN A 35 22.35 -25.98 16.31
C GLN A 35 21.70 -25.50 17.62
N GLN A 36 22.06 -26.06 18.77
CA GLN A 36 21.56 -25.61 20.07
C GLN A 36 21.94 -24.16 20.37
N ARG A 37 23.17 -23.75 20.07
CA ARG A 37 23.61 -22.36 20.29
C ARG A 37 22.94 -21.37 19.35
N LEU A 38 22.69 -21.77 18.11
CA LEU A 38 21.94 -20.95 17.16
C LEU A 38 20.50 -20.72 17.66
N GLN A 39 19.86 -21.78 18.17
CA GLN A 39 18.52 -21.70 18.76
C GLN A 39 18.47 -20.70 19.92
N GLN A 40 19.42 -20.79 20.86
CA GLN A 40 19.51 -19.86 21.99
C GLN A 40 19.74 -18.40 21.55
N CYS A 41 20.55 -18.18 20.50
CA CYS A 41 20.76 -16.85 19.95
C CYS A 41 19.49 -16.28 19.32
N VAL A 42 18.71 -17.10 18.62
CA VAL A 42 17.43 -16.69 18.01
C VAL A 42 16.42 -16.32 19.10
N GLU A 43 16.28 -17.16 20.13
CA GLU A 43 15.37 -16.90 21.25
C GLU A 43 15.74 -15.61 21.99
N THR A 44 17.02 -15.36 22.22
CA THR A 44 17.50 -14.14 22.87
C THR A 44 17.21 -12.88 22.03
N ARG A 45 17.40 -12.96 20.70
CA ARG A 45 17.05 -11.88 19.77
C ARG A 45 15.56 -11.58 19.81
N ASP A 46 14.74 -12.62 19.76
CA ASP A 46 13.29 -12.48 19.66
C ASP A 46 12.71 -11.88 20.96
N ILE A 47 13.22 -12.28 22.14
CA ILE A 47 12.88 -11.65 23.42
C ILE A 47 13.21 -10.15 23.42
N ALA A 48 14.43 -9.79 23.00
CA ALA A 48 14.87 -8.39 22.97
C ALA A 48 14.01 -7.52 22.02
N ILE A 49 13.60 -8.07 20.88
CA ILE A 49 12.71 -7.40 19.93
C ILE A 49 11.31 -7.20 20.54
N VAL A 50 10.79 -8.18 21.28
CA VAL A 50 9.48 -8.09 21.94
C VAL A 50 9.51 -7.03 23.06
N GLU A 51 10.56 -7.02 23.89
CA GLU A 51 10.73 -6.02 24.95
C GLU A 51 10.87 -4.60 24.40
N ALA A 52 11.64 -4.41 23.31
CA ALA A 52 11.77 -3.12 22.65
C ALA A 52 10.40 -2.61 22.13
N LYS A 53 9.61 -3.50 21.51
CA LYS A 53 8.25 -3.16 21.03
C LYS A 53 7.31 -2.80 22.18
N ALA A 54 7.38 -3.51 23.31
CA ALA A 54 6.56 -3.19 24.49
C ALA A 54 6.93 -1.83 25.09
N ALA A 55 8.23 -1.53 25.22
CA ALA A 55 8.72 -0.25 25.73
C ALA A 55 8.34 0.93 24.81
N TYR A 56 8.36 0.72 23.49
CA TYR A 56 7.87 1.68 22.50
C TYR A 56 6.38 1.98 22.68
N ASN A 57 5.55 0.95 22.75
CA ASN A 57 4.10 1.12 22.90
C ASN A 57 3.75 1.88 24.19
N ASN A 58 4.41 1.56 25.31
CA ASN A 58 4.20 2.27 26.58
C ASN A 58 4.56 3.75 26.49
N LYS A 59 5.65 4.11 25.79
CA LYS A 59 6.06 5.51 25.62
C LYS A 59 5.18 6.26 24.62
N VAL A 60 4.70 5.59 23.56
CA VAL A 60 3.79 6.21 22.58
C VAL A 60 2.47 6.57 23.24
N ASN A 61 1.96 5.69 24.09
CA ASN A 61 0.74 5.95 24.86
C ASN A 61 0.92 7.10 25.86
N ALA A 62 2.14 7.32 26.38
CA ALA A 62 2.45 8.42 27.29
C ALA A 62 2.72 9.77 26.61
N SER A 63 2.87 9.82 25.28
CA SER A 63 3.26 11.04 24.52
C SER A 63 2.13 11.64 23.69
N ALA A 64 0.90 11.12 23.83
CA ALA A 64 -0.22 11.41 22.94
C ALA A 64 -1.08 12.63 23.33
N GLU A 65 -0.68 13.42 24.33
CA GLU A 65 -1.39 14.65 24.71
C GLU A 65 -1.07 15.79 23.73
N THR A 66 -1.92 16.00 22.72
CA THR A 66 -2.24 17.31 22.07
C THR A 66 -2.98 17.09 20.74
N LEU A 67 -4.31 16.92 20.83
CA LEU A 67 -5.38 17.26 19.87
C LEU A 67 -6.62 16.47 20.31
N PRO A 68 -7.69 17.10 20.82
CA PRO A 68 -8.83 16.39 21.42
C PRO A 68 -9.51 15.38 20.48
N GLU A 69 -9.56 15.65 19.18
CA GLU A 69 -10.13 14.73 18.17
C GLU A 69 -9.18 13.57 17.80
N ARG A 70 -7.86 13.74 18.00
CA ARG A 70 -6.86 12.76 17.63
C ARG A 70 -6.71 11.66 18.68
N GLU A 71 -6.84 11.99 19.96
CA GLU A 71 -6.92 11.00 21.03
C GLU A 71 -8.15 10.12 20.87
N GLU A 72 -9.31 10.72 20.55
CA GLU A 72 -10.54 9.97 20.30
C GLU A 72 -10.40 9.05 19.07
N LEU A 73 -9.83 9.57 17.97
CA LEU A 73 -9.58 8.77 16.77
C LEU A 73 -8.51 7.68 17.02
N ALA A 74 -7.46 7.98 17.77
CA ALA A 74 -6.41 7.03 18.11
C ALA A 74 -6.94 5.92 19.05
N ALA A 75 -7.82 6.28 20.00
CA ALA A 75 -8.52 5.33 20.86
C ALA A 75 -9.43 4.41 20.02
N LYS A 76 -10.24 4.98 19.10
CA LYS A 76 -11.05 4.19 18.15
C LYS A 76 -10.18 3.26 17.29
N ILE A 77 -9.07 3.74 16.75
CA ILE A 77 -8.14 2.93 15.96
C ILE A 77 -7.49 1.82 16.80
N ALA A 78 -7.13 2.10 18.05
CA ALA A 78 -6.57 1.11 18.97
C ALA A 78 -7.59 0.01 19.29
N GLU A 79 -8.84 0.40 19.51
CA GLU A 79 -9.96 -0.53 19.73
C GLU A 79 -10.21 -1.41 18.48
N ILE A 80 -10.23 -0.82 17.28
CA ILE A 80 -10.34 -1.56 16.01
C ILE A 80 -9.20 -2.59 15.87
N LYS A 81 -7.97 -2.19 16.19
CA LYS A 81 -6.80 -3.08 16.11
C LYS A 81 -6.90 -4.23 17.09
N GLN A 82 -7.36 -3.97 18.31
CA GLN A 82 -7.58 -5.01 19.31
C GLN A 82 -8.65 -6.00 18.84
N ASP A 83 -9.80 -5.50 18.41
CA ASP A 83 -10.92 -6.31 17.90
C ASP A 83 -10.50 -7.18 16.69
N ASN A 84 -9.68 -6.65 15.78
CA ASN A 84 -9.13 -7.40 14.66
C ASN A 84 -8.12 -8.46 15.10
N SER A 85 -7.24 -8.13 16.07
CA SER A 85 -6.27 -9.08 16.63
C SER A 85 -6.93 -10.31 17.23
N GLU A 86 -8.04 -10.13 17.95
CA GLU A 86 -8.79 -11.25 18.53
C GLU A 86 -9.41 -12.16 17.45
N ILE A 87 -9.87 -11.59 16.33
CA ILE A 87 -10.36 -12.37 15.18
C ILE A 87 -9.20 -13.10 14.49
N ASP A 88 -8.04 -12.45 14.37
CA ASP A 88 -6.83 -13.02 13.75
C ASP A 88 -6.27 -14.19 14.57
N GLU A 89 -6.28 -14.10 15.90
CA GLU A 89 -5.92 -15.20 16.80
C GLU A 89 -6.83 -16.42 16.61
N LEU A 90 -8.16 -16.21 16.53
CA LEU A 90 -9.10 -17.30 16.27
C LEU A 90 -8.88 -17.92 14.87
N ASN A 91 -8.57 -17.11 13.86
CA ASN A 91 -8.22 -17.61 12.53
C ASN A 91 -6.91 -18.41 12.54
N LEU A 92 -5.92 -18.00 13.35
CA LEU A 92 -4.67 -18.74 13.52
C LEU A 92 -4.92 -20.10 14.18
N GLN A 93 -5.74 -20.15 15.23
CA GLN A 93 -6.15 -21.40 15.88
C GLN A 93 -6.83 -22.35 14.89
N ILE A 94 -7.69 -21.85 13.98
CA ILE A 94 -8.26 -22.67 12.90
C ILE A 94 -7.17 -23.26 12.02
N LYS A 95 -6.19 -22.45 11.57
CA LYS A 95 -5.09 -22.91 10.72
C LYS A 95 -4.26 -24.00 11.42
N GLU A 96 -3.90 -23.79 12.67
CA GLU A 96 -3.14 -24.76 13.47
C GLU A 96 -3.90 -26.07 13.66
N GLN A 97 -5.20 -26.01 14.00
CA GLN A 97 -6.03 -27.19 14.12
C GLN A 97 -6.11 -27.94 12.79
N VAL A 98 -6.35 -27.24 11.68
CA VAL A 98 -6.39 -27.86 10.34
C VAL A 98 -5.06 -28.53 10.00
N ASN A 99 -3.93 -27.92 10.34
CA ASN A 99 -2.61 -28.51 10.12
C ASN A 99 -2.40 -29.79 10.95
N LYS A 100 -2.76 -29.80 12.23
CA LYS A 100 -2.73 -31.02 13.07
C LYS A 100 -3.53 -32.16 12.44
N TYR A 101 -4.72 -31.85 11.91
CA TYR A 101 -5.55 -32.82 11.20
C TYR A 101 -4.90 -33.31 9.90
N TYR A 102 -4.29 -32.41 9.13
CA TYR A 102 -3.58 -32.76 7.91
C TYR A 102 -2.41 -33.70 8.19
N GLU A 103 -1.57 -33.40 9.19
CA GLU A 103 -0.45 -34.25 9.60
C GLU A 103 -0.90 -35.66 10.01
N ARG A 104 -2.00 -35.79 10.75
CA ARG A 104 -2.58 -37.09 11.10
C ARG A 104 -2.98 -37.90 9.87
N VAL A 105 -3.57 -37.26 8.86
CA VAL A 105 -3.95 -37.93 7.60
C VAL A 105 -2.71 -38.31 6.79
N VAL A 106 -1.67 -37.47 6.77
CA VAL A 106 -0.40 -37.78 6.09
C VAL A 106 0.27 -39.00 6.71
N LYS A 107 0.33 -39.09 8.05
CA LYS A 107 0.87 -40.27 8.75
C LYS A 107 0.14 -41.56 8.36
N ILE A 108 -1.20 -41.55 8.34
CA ILE A 108 -1.99 -42.72 7.92
C ILE A 108 -1.68 -43.12 6.46
N LYS A 109 -1.51 -42.13 5.57
CA LYS A 109 -1.14 -42.40 4.17
C LYS A 109 0.27 -42.98 4.03
N GLN A 110 1.20 -42.57 4.88
CA GLN A 110 2.55 -43.13 4.95
C GLN A 110 2.51 -44.57 5.49
N ASP A 111 1.83 -44.81 6.61
CA ASP A 111 1.66 -46.15 7.20
C ASP A 111 1.05 -47.15 6.19
N ARG A 112 0.10 -46.70 5.36
CA ARG A 112 -0.50 -47.52 4.29
C ARG A 112 0.51 -47.92 3.20
N LYS A 113 1.47 -47.05 2.88
CA LYS A 113 2.53 -47.35 1.90
C LYS A 113 3.40 -48.51 2.38
N ASP A 114 3.60 -48.59 3.69
CA ASP A 114 4.43 -49.62 4.33
C ASP A 114 3.65 -50.89 4.67
N ASN A 115 2.30 -50.87 4.67
CA ASN A 115 1.45 -52.02 4.97
C ASN A 115 0.10 -52.01 4.21
N PRO A 116 0.02 -52.58 2.99
CA PRO A 116 -1.12 -52.45 2.08
C PRO A 116 -2.45 -53.08 2.55
N ASP A 117 -2.41 -54.05 3.47
CA ASP A 117 -3.59 -54.84 3.89
C ASP A 117 -4.55 -54.06 4.84
N LYS A 118 -4.20 -52.84 5.23
CA LYS A 118 -4.96 -52.02 6.20
C LYS A 118 -5.98 -51.05 5.58
N PHE A 119 -6.18 -51.10 4.27
CA PHE A 119 -6.97 -50.11 3.52
C PHE A 119 -8.34 -49.74 4.11
N ASN A 120 -9.16 -50.73 4.50
CA ASN A 120 -10.51 -50.48 5.02
C ASN A 120 -10.48 -49.81 6.42
N LYS A 121 -9.51 -50.17 7.27
CA LYS A 121 -9.35 -49.56 8.60
C LYS A 121 -8.86 -48.11 8.51
N ASP A 122 -7.94 -47.83 7.59
CA ASP A 122 -7.43 -46.47 7.36
C ASP A 122 -8.50 -45.54 6.78
N LYS A 123 -9.38 -46.08 5.92
CA LYS A 123 -10.50 -45.33 5.35
C LYS A 123 -11.49 -44.88 6.43
N GLU A 124 -11.87 -45.76 7.35
CA GLU A 124 -12.73 -45.40 8.48
C GLU A 124 -12.03 -44.42 9.43
N ARG A 125 -10.74 -44.63 9.73
CA ARG A 125 -9.96 -43.71 10.57
C ARG A 125 -9.86 -42.30 9.99
N ILE A 126 -9.64 -42.17 8.68
CA ILE A 126 -9.64 -40.86 7.99
C ILE A 126 -11.03 -40.21 8.04
N LYS A 127 -12.10 -40.99 7.95
CA LYS A 127 -13.49 -40.51 8.05
C LYS A 127 -13.80 -39.97 9.44
N GLU A 128 -13.36 -40.67 10.49
CA GLU A 128 -13.45 -40.23 11.89
C GLU A 128 -12.65 -38.93 12.11
N ILE A 129 -11.41 -38.85 11.63
CA ILE A 129 -10.58 -37.65 11.72
C ILE A 129 -11.25 -36.45 11.04
N LYS A 130 -11.90 -36.66 9.88
CA LYS A 130 -12.65 -35.60 9.19
C LYS A 130 -13.91 -35.18 9.95
N ALA A 131 -14.61 -36.12 10.58
CA ALA A 131 -15.77 -35.83 11.40
C ALA A 131 -15.37 -35.01 12.65
N GLN A 132 -14.31 -35.42 13.34
CA GLN A 132 -13.77 -34.70 14.49
C GLN A 132 -13.30 -33.29 14.11
N ARG A 133 -12.57 -33.14 13.00
CA ARG A 133 -12.20 -31.82 12.46
C ARG A 133 -13.42 -30.92 12.26
N LYS A 134 -14.52 -31.45 11.75
CA LYS A 134 -15.73 -30.66 11.52
C LYS A 134 -16.33 -30.16 12.83
N ILE A 135 -16.33 -31.00 13.87
CA ILE A 135 -16.83 -30.65 15.22
C ILE A 135 -15.94 -29.57 15.83
N ASP A 136 -14.62 -29.77 15.87
CA ASP A 136 -13.68 -28.84 16.50
C ASP A 136 -13.67 -27.46 15.84
N LEU A 137 -13.93 -27.39 14.53
CA LEU A 137 -13.98 -26.12 13.80
C LEU A 137 -15.31 -25.37 13.97
N ILE A 138 -16.40 -26.03 14.39
CA ILE A 138 -17.70 -25.38 14.55
C ILE A 138 -17.63 -24.34 15.67
N GLU A 139 -17.04 -24.69 16.81
CA GLU A 139 -16.93 -23.81 17.97
C GLU A 139 -16.13 -22.54 17.66
N ILE A 140 -14.94 -22.68 17.09
CA ILE A 140 -14.08 -21.54 16.75
C ILE A 140 -14.74 -20.65 15.69
N LYS A 141 -15.40 -21.24 14.69
CA LYS A 141 -16.17 -20.47 13.69
C LYS A 141 -17.35 -19.73 14.29
N GLN A 142 -18.00 -20.31 15.30
CA GLN A 142 -19.11 -19.67 15.99
C GLN A 142 -18.62 -18.49 16.84
N GLN A 143 -17.48 -18.62 17.52
CA GLN A 143 -16.82 -17.52 18.22
C GLN A 143 -16.45 -16.37 17.27
N ILE A 144 -15.85 -16.67 16.10
CA ILE A 144 -15.56 -15.66 15.07
C ILE A 144 -16.85 -14.97 14.59
N LYS A 145 -17.92 -15.74 14.37
CA LYS A 145 -19.20 -15.20 13.92
C LYS A 145 -19.78 -14.24 14.97
N THR A 146 -19.82 -14.64 16.24
CA THR A 146 -20.30 -13.80 17.34
C THR A 146 -19.47 -12.52 17.49
N LYS A 147 -18.13 -12.60 17.44
CA LYS A 147 -17.27 -11.41 17.49
C LYS A 147 -17.51 -10.48 16.30
N LYS A 148 -17.66 -11.02 15.09
CA LYS A 148 -17.99 -10.22 13.90
C LYS A 148 -19.36 -9.53 14.02
N GLU A 149 -20.34 -10.18 14.65
CA GLU A 149 -21.65 -9.60 14.93
C GLU A 149 -21.59 -8.51 16.01
N GLN A 150 -20.79 -8.72 17.06
CA GLN A 150 -20.55 -7.71 18.11
C GLN A 150 -19.81 -6.47 17.59
N ASN A 151 -18.88 -6.65 16.65
CA ASN A 151 -18.11 -5.55 16.05
C ASN A 151 -18.86 -4.86 14.90
N LYS A 152 -20.00 -5.41 14.47
CA LYS A 152 -20.79 -4.88 13.36
C LYS A 152 -21.48 -3.59 13.79
N GLY A 153 -21.15 -2.47 13.14
CA GLY A 153 -21.72 -1.15 13.44
C GLY A 153 -21.05 -0.42 14.60
N LYS A 154 -20.07 -1.03 15.28
CA LYS A 154 -19.33 -0.44 16.41
C LYS A 154 -18.48 0.77 15.99
N TYR A 155 -18.07 0.83 14.73
CA TYR A 155 -17.21 1.86 14.14
C TYR A 155 -17.89 2.61 12.99
N ASP A 156 -19.21 2.49 12.88
CA ASP A 156 -20.01 3.18 11.87
C ASP A 156 -20.32 4.58 12.40
N ASP A 157 -19.70 5.61 11.81
CA ASP A 157 -19.91 7.02 12.18
C ASP A 157 -21.22 7.59 11.59
N GLY A 158 -22.07 6.72 11.04
CA GLY A 158 -23.28 7.07 10.29
C GLY A 158 -23.03 7.13 8.79
N THR A 159 -21.78 7.21 8.34
CA THR A 159 -21.39 7.02 6.95
C THR A 159 -21.13 5.53 6.73
N SER A 160 -22.16 4.82 6.26
CA SER A 160 -22.00 3.39 6.01
C SER A 160 -20.79 3.15 5.10
N GLN A 161 -19.99 2.10 5.36
CA GLN A 161 -18.90 1.69 4.47
C GLN A 161 -19.34 1.62 2.99
N LYS A 162 -20.62 1.31 2.77
CA LYS A 162 -21.25 1.31 1.45
C LYS A 162 -21.23 2.70 0.80
N GLU A 163 -21.51 3.78 1.54
CA GLU A 163 -21.47 5.16 1.06
C GLU A 163 -20.06 5.61 0.70
N LEU A 164 -19.06 5.31 1.54
CA LEU A 164 -17.65 5.61 1.20
C LEU A 164 -17.19 4.87 -0.07
N LEU A 165 -17.58 3.61 -0.22
CA LEU A 165 -17.31 2.82 -1.42
C LEU A 165 -18.07 3.34 -2.65
N THR A 166 -19.09 4.19 -2.49
CA THR A 166 -19.73 4.87 -3.62
C THR A 166 -18.99 6.14 -4.03
N LYS A 167 -18.40 6.86 -3.07
CA LYS A 167 -17.71 8.14 -3.28
C LYS A 167 -16.25 7.97 -3.73
N ILE A 168 -15.61 6.87 -3.36
CA ILE A 168 -14.20 6.60 -3.65
C ILE A 168 -14.10 5.38 -4.57
N GLN A 169 -13.42 5.53 -5.70
CA GLN A 169 -13.19 4.47 -6.67
C GLN A 169 -11.72 4.32 -7.04
N MET A 170 -11.36 3.15 -7.59
CA MET A 170 -9.98 2.82 -7.93
C MET A 170 -9.84 2.40 -9.39
N ILE A 171 -8.80 2.92 -10.05
CA ILE A 171 -8.27 2.43 -11.31
C ILE A 171 -6.99 1.65 -10.98
N PHE A 172 -6.95 0.38 -11.35
CA PHE A 172 -5.83 -0.51 -11.06
C PHE A 172 -4.74 -0.41 -12.14
N GLN A 173 -3.52 -0.76 -11.75
CA GLN A 173 -2.32 -0.77 -12.58
C GLN A 173 -2.45 -1.64 -13.83
N ASP A 174 -3.03 -2.83 -13.69
CA ASP A 174 -3.24 -3.74 -14.81
C ASP A 174 -4.73 -3.85 -15.19
N PRO A 175 -5.13 -3.31 -16.37
CA PRO A 175 -6.51 -3.41 -16.83
C PRO A 175 -6.92 -4.84 -17.20
N ILE A 176 -5.97 -5.73 -17.48
CA ILE A 176 -6.27 -7.10 -17.92
C ILE A 176 -6.65 -7.96 -16.72
N SER A 177 -5.82 -7.98 -15.67
CA SER A 177 -6.12 -8.76 -14.46
C SER A 177 -7.25 -8.18 -13.61
N SER A 178 -7.51 -6.88 -13.72
CA SER A 178 -8.59 -6.23 -12.96
C SER A 178 -9.98 -6.41 -13.55
N ILE A 179 -10.12 -6.98 -14.75
CA ILE A 179 -11.40 -7.20 -15.44
C ILE A 179 -11.68 -8.69 -15.60
N ASN A 180 -12.92 -9.13 -15.36
CA ASN A 180 -13.30 -10.52 -15.60
C ASN A 180 -13.45 -10.80 -17.11
N PRO A 181 -12.60 -11.66 -17.72
CA PRO A 181 -12.61 -11.89 -19.17
C PRO A 181 -13.85 -12.64 -19.66
N ARG A 182 -14.64 -13.23 -18.75
CA ARG A 182 -15.88 -13.95 -19.07
C ARG A 182 -17.12 -13.07 -19.08
N MET A 183 -16.99 -11.81 -18.69
CA MET A 183 -18.08 -10.85 -18.69
C MET A 183 -17.95 -9.93 -19.90
N VAL A 184 -19.08 -9.51 -20.46
CA VAL A 184 -19.08 -8.46 -21.49
C VAL A 184 -18.84 -7.09 -20.86
N VAL A 185 -18.37 -6.12 -21.64
CA VAL A 185 -18.06 -4.77 -21.17
C VAL A 185 -19.21 -4.13 -20.40
N LYS A 186 -20.45 -4.33 -20.87
CA LYS A 186 -21.66 -3.87 -20.18
C LYS A 186 -21.75 -4.39 -18.74
N GLU A 187 -21.48 -5.66 -18.54
CA GLU A 187 -21.59 -6.30 -17.23
C GLU A 187 -20.48 -5.83 -16.28
N ILE A 188 -19.27 -5.66 -16.81
CA ILE A 188 -18.11 -5.15 -16.06
C ILE A 188 -18.38 -3.74 -15.55
N ILE A 189 -18.88 -2.85 -16.42
CA ILE A 189 -19.19 -1.47 -16.04
C ILE A 189 -20.41 -1.43 -15.13
N ALA A 190 -21.44 -2.25 -15.37
CA ALA A 190 -22.66 -2.26 -14.55
C ALA A 190 -22.47 -2.82 -13.12
N GLU A 191 -21.36 -3.48 -12.82
CA GLU A 191 -21.14 -4.18 -11.56
C GLU A 191 -21.30 -3.25 -10.34
N GLY A 192 -20.69 -2.06 -10.39
CA GLY A 192 -20.81 -1.07 -9.32
C GLY A 192 -22.25 -0.62 -9.06
N LEU A 193 -23.03 -0.38 -10.11
CA LEU A 193 -24.44 0.01 -10.01
C LEU A 193 -25.29 -1.09 -9.36
N LYS A 194 -25.07 -2.34 -9.77
CA LYS A 194 -25.79 -3.51 -9.22
C LYS A 194 -25.48 -3.71 -7.74
N ILE A 195 -24.22 -3.56 -7.34
CA ILE A 195 -23.78 -3.65 -5.94
C ILE A 195 -24.43 -2.56 -5.08
N GLN A 196 -24.61 -1.35 -5.63
CA GLN A 196 -25.32 -0.27 -4.95
C GLN A 196 -26.81 -0.56 -4.76
N GLY A 197 -27.38 -1.46 -5.57
CA GLY A 197 -28.77 -1.90 -5.47
C GLY A 197 -29.66 -1.41 -6.60
N GLU A 198 -29.08 -0.86 -7.68
CA GLU A 198 -29.83 -0.53 -8.89
C GLU A 198 -30.38 -1.82 -9.53
N LYS A 199 -31.67 -1.80 -9.86
CA LYS A 199 -32.40 -2.95 -10.41
C LYS A 199 -33.03 -2.64 -11.76
N ASP A 200 -33.20 -1.35 -12.10
CA ASP A 200 -33.78 -0.98 -13.38
C ASP A 200 -32.73 -1.14 -14.49
N GLN A 201 -32.96 -2.11 -15.37
CA GLN A 201 -32.06 -2.40 -16.47
C GLN A 201 -31.93 -1.23 -17.45
N LYS A 202 -32.97 -0.41 -17.63
CA LYS A 202 -32.89 0.76 -18.53
C LYS A 202 -31.95 1.82 -17.95
N VAL A 203 -32.05 2.07 -16.65
CA VAL A 203 -31.18 3.02 -15.94
C VAL A 203 -29.73 2.53 -15.95
N ILE A 204 -29.51 1.23 -15.75
CA ILE A 204 -28.16 0.63 -15.84
C ILE A 204 -27.59 0.84 -17.24
N ASP A 205 -28.36 0.54 -18.28
CA ASP A 205 -27.91 0.64 -19.67
C ASP A 205 -27.54 2.08 -20.03
N GLU A 206 -28.39 3.04 -19.67
CA GLU A 206 -28.14 4.46 -19.89
C GLU A 206 -26.84 4.93 -19.22
N LYS A 207 -26.64 4.57 -17.94
CA LYS A 207 -25.42 4.93 -17.19
C LYS A 207 -24.17 4.28 -17.78
N VAL A 208 -24.26 3.00 -18.18
CA VAL A 208 -23.15 2.29 -18.83
C VAL A 208 -22.78 2.95 -20.16
N TYR A 209 -23.77 3.28 -21.00
CA TYR A 209 -23.51 3.93 -22.29
C TYR A 209 -22.95 5.34 -22.13
N ARG A 210 -23.42 6.09 -21.13
CA ARG A 210 -22.83 7.38 -20.76
C ARG A 210 -21.37 7.21 -20.34
N ALA A 211 -21.06 6.24 -19.47
CA ALA A 211 -19.70 5.98 -19.02
C ALA A 211 -18.77 5.57 -20.18
N LEU A 212 -19.26 4.76 -21.13
CA LEU A 212 -18.52 4.43 -22.35
C LEU A 212 -18.22 5.66 -23.20
N ASN A 213 -19.22 6.53 -23.42
CA ASN A 213 -19.02 7.77 -24.18
C ASN A 213 -17.99 8.69 -23.53
N LEU A 214 -18.04 8.85 -22.20
CA LEU A 214 -17.08 9.67 -21.44
C LEU A 214 -15.64 9.20 -21.66
N VAL A 215 -15.41 7.90 -21.79
CA VAL A 215 -14.07 7.36 -22.05
C VAL A 215 -13.73 7.23 -23.53
N GLY A 216 -14.55 7.78 -24.43
CA GLY A 216 -14.34 7.75 -25.88
C GLY A 216 -14.60 6.39 -26.53
N LEU A 217 -15.44 5.55 -25.92
CA LEU A 217 -15.90 4.27 -26.48
C LEU A 217 -17.37 4.38 -26.91
N LEU A 218 -17.70 3.79 -28.06
CA LEU A 218 -19.08 3.75 -28.55
C LEU A 218 -19.95 2.79 -27.71
N PRO A 219 -21.25 3.06 -27.51
CA PRO A 219 -22.17 2.17 -26.80
C PRO A 219 -22.24 0.75 -27.36
N GLU A 220 -22.04 0.58 -28.67
CA GLU A 220 -21.98 -0.72 -29.35
C GLU A 220 -20.87 -1.65 -28.82
N HIS A 221 -19.83 -1.09 -28.22
CA HIS A 221 -18.76 -1.86 -27.57
C HIS A 221 -19.23 -2.59 -26.31
N ALA A 222 -20.40 -2.23 -25.75
CA ALA A 222 -20.89 -2.80 -24.50
C ALA A 222 -21.15 -4.32 -24.58
N SER A 223 -21.51 -4.84 -25.76
CA SER A 223 -21.76 -6.28 -25.96
C SER A 223 -20.51 -7.11 -26.26
N ARG A 224 -19.34 -6.46 -26.38
CA ARG A 224 -18.07 -7.13 -26.67
C ARG A 224 -17.39 -7.61 -25.38
N TYR A 225 -16.49 -8.57 -25.52
CA TYR A 225 -15.64 -9.06 -24.45
C TYR A 225 -14.32 -8.28 -24.37
N PRO A 226 -13.69 -8.19 -23.17
CA PRO A 226 -12.44 -7.46 -22.97
C PRO A 226 -11.30 -7.85 -23.91
N HIS A 227 -11.23 -9.11 -24.35
CA HIS A 227 -10.17 -9.60 -25.24
C HIS A 227 -10.25 -8.99 -26.66
N GLU A 228 -11.39 -8.45 -27.06
CA GLU A 228 -11.63 -7.82 -28.37
C GLU A 228 -11.14 -6.36 -28.45
N PHE A 229 -10.52 -5.85 -27.38
CA PHE A 229 -10.04 -4.47 -27.26
C PHE A 229 -8.50 -4.38 -27.21
N SER A 230 -7.96 -3.22 -27.59
CA SER A 230 -6.55 -2.89 -27.36
C SER A 230 -6.25 -2.66 -25.87
N GLY A 231 -4.98 -2.62 -25.48
CA GLY A 231 -4.57 -2.31 -24.10
C GLY A 231 -5.13 -0.97 -23.60
N GLY A 232 -5.04 0.09 -24.41
CA GLY A 232 -5.59 1.41 -24.08
C GLY A 232 -7.12 1.43 -23.97
N GLN A 233 -7.82 0.66 -24.83
CA GLN A 233 -9.27 0.53 -24.74
C GLN A 233 -9.69 -0.24 -23.49
N ARG A 234 -8.95 -1.28 -23.10
CA ARG A 234 -9.16 -1.98 -21.82
C ARG A 234 -8.95 -1.06 -20.63
N GLN A 235 -7.94 -0.18 -20.67
CA GLN A 235 -7.76 0.85 -19.64
C GLN A 235 -8.97 1.79 -19.57
N ARG A 236 -9.47 2.25 -20.73
CA ARG A 236 -10.69 3.07 -20.81
C ARG A 236 -11.92 2.37 -20.23
N ILE A 237 -12.07 1.05 -20.45
CA ILE A 237 -13.13 0.26 -19.80
C ILE A 237 -12.96 0.25 -18.27
N GLY A 238 -11.73 0.10 -17.76
CA GLY A 238 -11.42 0.20 -16.33
C GLY A 238 -11.78 1.57 -15.74
N ILE A 239 -11.49 2.65 -16.46
CA ILE A 239 -11.89 4.03 -16.11
C ILE A 239 -13.42 4.16 -16.10
N ALA A 240 -14.10 3.68 -17.14
CA ALA A 240 -15.56 3.74 -17.23
C ALA A 240 -16.24 2.99 -16.08
N ARG A 241 -15.69 1.83 -15.68
CA ARG A 241 -16.17 1.08 -14.52
C ARG A 241 -16.08 1.89 -13.23
N ALA A 242 -15.00 2.64 -13.02
CA ALA A 242 -14.86 3.51 -11.85
C ALA A 242 -15.83 4.70 -11.91
N LEU A 243 -16.03 5.30 -13.09
CA LEU A 243 -16.85 6.50 -13.26
C LEU A 243 -18.36 6.26 -13.23
N VAL A 244 -18.82 5.06 -13.56
CA VAL A 244 -20.27 4.77 -13.73
C VAL A 244 -21.12 5.11 -12.49
N ILE A 245 -20.51 5.10 -11.30
CA ILE A 245 -21.17 5.42 -10.04
C ILE A 245 -21.05 6.89 -9.62
N ASN A 246 -20.43 7.74 -10.46
CA ASN A 246 -20.14 9.17 -10.21
C ASN A 246 -19.37 9.40 -8.90
N PRO A 247 -18.12 8.91 -8.77
CA PRO A 247 -17.33 9.11 -7.57
C PRO A 247 -16.89 10.58 -7.40
N GLU A 248 -16.60 10.96 -6.16
CA GLU A 248 -15.96 12.24 -5.82
C GLU A 248 -14.42 12.13 -5.88
N LEU A 249 -13.89 10.93 -5.61
CA LEU A 249 -12.46 10.63 -5.61
C LEU A 249 -12.13 9.38 -6.42
N ILE A 250 -11.14 9.49 -7.31
CA ILE A 250 -10.51 8.34 -7.96
C ILE A 250 -9.05 8.19 -7.49
N ILE A 251 -8.70 6.98 -7.07
CA ILE A 251 -7.32 6.54 -6.85
C ILE A 251 -6.86 5.83 -8.12
N ALA A 252 -5.92 6.42 -8.83
CA ALA A 252 -5.36 5.85 -10.05
C ALA A 252 -3.97 5.31 -9.77
N ASP A 253 -3.88 3.98 -9.60
CA ASP A 253 -2.65 3.27 -9.25
C ASP A 253 -1.91 2.85 -10.53
N GLU A 254 -0.85 3.59 -10.89
CA GLU A 254 -0.07 3.39 -12.11
C GLU A 254 -0.92 3.12 -13.38
N PRO A 255 -1.92 3.95 -13.69
CA PRO A 255 -2.95 3.66 -14.70
C PRO A 255 -2.44 3.63 -16.15
N ILE A 256 -1.14 3.86 -16.36
CA ILE A 256 -0.52 4.00 -17.69
C ILE A 256 0.72 3.12 -17.87
N SER A 257 1.19 2.42 -16.83
CA SER A 257 2.49 1.74 -16.84
C SER A 257 2.59 0.62 -17.87
N ALA A 258 1.48 -0.03 -18.19
CA ALA A 258 1.40 -1.12 -19.16
C ALA A 258 1.12 -0.67 -20.61
N LEU A 259 1.12 0.63 -20.89
CA LEU A 259 0.68 1.19 -22.18
C LEU A 259 1.84 1.80 -22.98
N ASP A 260 1.73 1.75 -24.31
CA ASP A 260 2.64 2.46 -25.23
C ASP A 260 2.56 3.98 -25.02
N VAL A 261 3.67 4.69 -25.23
CA VAL A 261 3.80 6.14 -24.97
C VAL A 261 2.68 6.98 -25.63
N SER A 262 2.29 6.65 -26.86
CA SER A 262 1.20 7.37 -27.55
C SER A 262 -0.16 7.16 -26.90
N ILE A 263 -0.41 5.96 -26.36
CA ILE A 263 -1.65 5.62 -25.65
C ILE A 263 -1.65 6.22 -24.24
N GLN A 264 -0.50 6.27 -23.56
CA GLN A 264 -0.36 6.94 -22.26
C GLN A 264 -0.83 8.40 -22.35
N ALA A 265 -0.35 9.14 -23.35
CA ALA A 265 -0.75 10.53 -23.58
C ALA A 265 -2.26 10.69 -23.78
N GLN A 266 -2.89 9.78 -24.53
CA GLN A 266 -4.34 9.80 -24.72
C GLN A 266 -5.13 9.53 -23.44
N VAL A 267 -4.65 8.62 -22.58
CA VAL A 267 -5.30 8.30 -21.29
C VAL A 267 -5.13 9.46 -20.30
N ILE A 268 -3.94 10.08 -20.26
CA ILE A 268 -3.68 11.25 -19.41
C ILE A 268 -4.58 12.41 -19.80
N ASN A 269 -4.70 12.71 -21.10
CA ASN A 269 -5.58 13.77 -21.59
C ASN A 269 -7.04 13.48 -21.24
N LEU A 270 -7.50 12.23 -21.43
CA LEU A 270 -8.83 11.80 -21.00
C LEU A 270 -9.06 12.06 -19.51
N LEU A 271 -8.12 11.67 -18.64
CA LEU A 271 -8.26 11.88 -17.18
C LEU A 271 -8.28 13.37 -16.83
N ASN A 272 -7.51 14.21 -17.53
CA ASN A 272 -7.52 15.66 -17.35
C ASN A 272 -8.85 16.29 -17.79
N ASP A 273 -9.45 15.81 -18.87
CA ASP A 273 -10.75 16.28 -19.34
C ASP A 273 -11.83 15.89 -18.33
N LEU A 274 -11.82 14.63 -17.87
CA LEU A 274 -12.74 14.13 -16.83
C LEU A 274 -12.61 14.88 -15.51
N LYS A 275 -11.38 15.19 -15.07
CA LYS A 275 -11.11 16.02 -13.89
C LYS A 275 -11.85 17.35 -13.96
N LYS A 276 -11.83 18.00 -15.13
CA LYS A 276 -12.48 19.31 -15.35
C LYS A 276 -14.00 19.20 -15.52
N GLU A 277 -14.46 18.24 -16.32
CA GLU A 277 -15.89 18.10 -16.66
C GLU A 277 -16.73 17.62 -15.47
N LEU A 278 -16.13 16.79 -14.59
CA LEU A 278 -16.84 16.14 -13.49
C LEU A 278 -16.46 16.68 -12.11
N ASP A 279 -15.62 17.72 -12.04
CA ASP A 279 -15.05 18.25 -10.79
C ASP A 279 -14.43 17.15 -9.92
N LEU A 280 -13.72 16.23 -10.57
CA LEU A 280 -13.28 14.97 -9.97
C LEU A 280 -11.93 15.14 -9.28
N THR A 281 -11.84 14.71 -8.01
CA THR A 281 -10.54 14.62 -7.33
C THR A 281 -9.81 13.33 -7.75
N ILE A 282 -8.54 13.44 -8.15
CA ILE A 282 -7.73 12.28 -8.56
C ILE A 282 -6.45 12.21 -7.74
N LEU A 283 -6.26 11.09 -7.03
CA LEU A 283 -4.98 10.68 -6.48
C LEU A 283 -4.25 9.82 -7.51
N PHE A 284 -3.25 10.38 -8.18
CA PHE A 284 -2.51 9.72 -9.24
C PHE A 284 -1.17 9.19 -8.73
N ILE A 285 -0.94 7.89 -8.85
CA ILE A 285 0.28 7.20 -8.45
C ILE A 285 1.04 6.82 -9.73
N ALA A 286 2.28 7.27 -9.85
CA ALA A 286 3.14 6.92 -10.97
C ALA A 286 4.62 7.02 -10.58
N HIS A 287 5.45 6.29 -11.32
CA HIS A 287 6.90 6.33 -11.19
C HIS A 287 7.58 7.27 -12.22
N ASP A 288 6.89 7.67 -13.29
CA ASP A 288 7.42 8.62 -14.28
C ASP A 288 7.10 10.07 -13.90
N LEU A 289 8.13 10.79 -13.45
CA LEU A 289 8.01 12.20 -13.06
C LEU A 289 7.60 13.12 -14.22
N SER A 290 7.90 12.78 -15.48
CA SER A 290 7.51 13.58 -16.64
C SER A 290 6.00 13.62 -16.80
N VAL A 291 5.34 12.48 -16.55
CA VAL A 291 3.88 12.34 -16.54
C VAL A 291 3.29 13.11 -15.35
N VAL A 292 3.83 12.87 -14.16
CA VAL A 292 3.31 13.48 -12.92
C VAL A 292 3.39 15.00 -12.99
N LYS A 293 4.44 15.56 -13.60
CA LYS A 293 4.58 17.00 -13.82
C LYS A 293 3.39 17.62 -14.56
N TYR A 294 2.95 16.94 -15.62
CA TYR A 294 1.90 17.44 -16.51
C TYR A 294 0.49 17.25 -15.94
N PHE A 295 0.28 16.21 -15.14
CA PHE A 295 -1.04 15.82 -14.65
C PHE A 295 -1.41 16.44 -13.29
N SER A 296 -0.44 16.53 -12.37
CA SER A 296 -0.72 16.80 -10.96
C SER A 296 -0.59 18.27 -10.60
N ASP A 297 -1.51 18.78 -9.78
CA ASP A 297 -1.37 20.13 -9.19
C ASP A 297 -0.34 20.12 -8.03
N ARG A 298 -0.33 19.03 -7.27
CA ARG A 298 0.59 18.79 -6.13
C ARG A 298 1.20 17.40 -6.24
N ILE A 299 2.44 17.27 -5.78
CA ILE A 299 3.21 16.03 -5.89
C ILE A 299 3.77 15.67 -4.51
N ALA A 300 3.44 14.47 -4.04
CA ALA A 300 4.10 13.83 -2.91
C ALA A 300 5.16 12.84 -3.41
N VAL A 301 6.41 13.04 -3.00
CA VAL A 301 7.50 12.09 -3.26
C VAL A 301 7.61 11.14 -2.08
N MET A 302 7.68 9.84 -2.38
CA MET A 302 7.81 8.80 -1.36
C MET A 302 9.13 8.04 -1.49
N TYR A 303 9.76 7.73 -0.35
CA TYR A 303 10.93 6.86 -0.25
C TYR A 303 10.73 5.87 0.91
N TYR A 304 10.88 4.57 0.64
CA TYR A 304 10.71 3.49 1.63
C TYR A 304 9.44 3.63 2.50
N GLY A 305 8.30 3.92 1.87
CA GLY A 305 7.01 4.03 2.55
C GLY A 305 6.83 5.31 3.39
N LYS A 306 7.69 6.32 3.21
CA LYS A 306 7.55 7.65 3.83
C LYS A 306 7.40 8.71 2.75
N VAL A 307 6.46 9.63 2.94
CA VAL A 307 6.47 10.89 2.20
C VAL A 307 7.69 11.69 2.65
N VAL A 308 8.56 12.01 1.71
CA VAL A 308 9.79 12.76 1.95
C VAL A 308 9.70 14.21 1.51
N GLU A 309 8.82 14.52 0.57
CA GLU A 309 8.59 15.88 0.09
C GLU A 309 7.19 16.01 -0.50
N LEU A 310 6.50 17.13 -0.27
CA LEU A 310 5.19 17.45 -0.83
C LEU A 310 5.12 18.95 -1.14
N THR A 311 4.88 19.31 -2.39
CA THR A 311 4.67 20.70 -2.81
C THR A 311 3.89 20.74 -4.14
N THR A 312 3.62 21.92 -4.67
CA THR A 312 3.04 22.09 -6.02
C THR A 312 3.97 21.51 -7.08
N SER A 313 3.43 21.04 -8.21
CA SER A 313 4.24 20.51 -9.32
C SER A 313 5.32 21.51 -9.77
N GLU A 314 4.97 22.78 -9.94
CA GLU A 314 5.88 23.84 -10.38
C GLU A 314 7.06 24.01 -9.43
N LYS A 315 6.78 24.14 -8.13
CA LYS A 315 7.80 24.28 -7.08
C LYS A 315 8.70 23.04 -6.97
N LEU A 316 8.13 21.83 -7.05
CA LEU A 316 8.92 20.60 -6.91
C LEU A 316 10.00 20.50 -8.00
N PHE A 317 9.64 20.86 -9.24
CA PHE A 317 10.57 20.81 -10.37
C PHE A 317 11.53 22.00 -10.42
N ALA A 318 11.12 23.18 -9.92
CA ALA A 318 11.98 24.36 -9.88
C ALA A 318 12.97 24.32 -8.71
N HIS A 319 12.49 23.93 -7.52
CA HIS A 319 13.20 24.06 -6.26
C HIS A 319 13.04 22.80 -5.37
N PRO A 320 13.49 21.62 -5.82
CA PRO A 320 13.46 20.42 -4.99
C PRO A 320 14.40 20.55 -3.79
N LEU A 321 13.90 20.20 -2.60
CA LEU A 321 14.64 20.33 -1.34
C LEU A 321 15.24 18.99 -0.90
N HIS A 322 14.44 17.93 -0.85
CA HIS A 322 14.90 16.66 -0.30
C HIS A 322 15.96 16.00 -1.22
N PRO A 323 17.10 15.50 -0.69
CA PRO A 323 18.17 14.92 -1.50
C PRO A 323 17.70 13.77 -2.42
N TYR A 324 16.74 12.97 -1.96
CA TYR A 324 16.12 11.94 -2.80
C TYR A 324 15.35 12.52 -3.99
N THR A 325 14.53 13.56 -3.78
CA THR A 325 13.80 14.22 -4.86
C THR A 325 14.74 14.84 -5.88
N ILE A 326 15.83 15.47 -5.42
CA ILE A 326 16.89 16.01 -6.28
C ILE A 326 17.50 14.90 -7.13
N SER A 327 17.80 13.74 -6.52
CA SER A 327 18.33 12.57 -7.22
C SER A 327 17.35 12.08 -8.29
N LEU A 328 16.06 11.95 -7.96
CA LEU A 328 15.02 11.54 -8.91
C LEU A 328 14.89 12.51 -10.09
N LEU A 329 14.82 13.81 -9.81
CA LEU A 329 14.71 14.82 -10.86
C LEU A 329 15.96 14.89 -11.74
N SER A 330 17.14 14.64 -11.17
CA SER A 330 18.38 14.50 -11.96
C SER A 330 18.33 13.32 -12.93
N ALA A 331 17.41 12.35 -12.74
CA ALA A 331 17.17 11.18 -13.56
C ALA A 331 16.10 11.38 -14.67
N VAL A 332 15.38 12.51 -14.67
CA VAL A 332 14.43 12.88 -15.75
C VAL A 332 15.16 13.44 -16.98
N PRO A 333 14.91 12.91 -18.20
CA PRO A 333 15.48 13.44 -19.44
C PRO A 333 14.89 14.80 -19.82
N GLN A 334 15.72 15.69 -20.35
CA GLN A 334 15.31 16.98 -20.92
C GLN A 334 15.44 17.01 -22.44
N PRO A 335 14.61 17.79 -23.15
CA PRO A 335 14.66 17.87 -24.61
C PRO A 335 15.95 18.46 -25.18
N ASP A 336 16.73 19.23 -24.41
CA ASP A 336 17.95 19.88 -24.88
C ASP A 336 19.11 18.86 -25.06
N PRO A 337 19.57 18.60 -26.29
CA PRO A 337 20.65 17.64 -26.55
C PRO A 337 21.99 18.02 -25.92
N ASN A 338 22.27 19.32 -25.78
CA ASN A 338 23.52 19.80 -25.18
C ASN A 338 23.52 19.59 -23.66
N TYR A 339 22.36 19.79 -23.03
CA TYR A 339 22.17 19.46 -21.62
C TYR A 339 22.32 17.95 -21.41
N GLU A 340 21.63 17.12 -22.19
CA GLU A 340 21.67 15.65 -22.05
C GLU A 340 23.07 15.08 -22.22
N LYS A 341 23.87 15.61 -23.16
CA LYS A 341 25.25 15.17 -23.37
C LYS A 341 26.14 15.41 -22.14
N ASN A 342 25.89 16.47 -21.37
CA ASN A 342 26.72 16.89 -20.23
C ASN A 342 26.06 16.60 -18.87
N ARG A 343 24.93 15.89 -18.87
CA ARG A 343 24.09 15.72 -17.71
C ARG A 343 24.78 14.90 -16.62
N LYS A 344 24.75 15.43 -15.40
CA LYS A 344 25.27 14.76 -14.19
C LYS A 344 24.11 14.12 -13.43
N ARG A 345 24.13 12.80 -13.32
CA ARG A 345 23.18 12.06 -12.49
C ARG A 345 23.63 12.12 -11.04
N ILE A 346 22.73 12.51 -10.15
CA ILE A 346 22.96 12.56 -8.71
C ILE A 346 22.41 11.26 -8.14
N THR A 347 23.26 10.48 -7.48
CA THR A 347 22.83 9.29 -6.74
C THR A 347 22.49 9.68 -5.32
N TYR A 348 21.30 9.32 -4.87
CA TYR A 348 20.89 9.54 -3.49
C TYR A 348 21.62 8.58 -2.53
N ASP A 349 22.24 9.13 -1.49
CA ASP A 349 22.79 8.40 -0.35
C ASP A 349 22.03 8.79 0.93
N PRO A 350 21.24 7.89 1.55
CA PRO A 350 20.55 8.16 2.81
C PRO A 350 21.48 8.60 3.96
N ARG A 351 22.78 8.29 3.89
CA ARG A 351 23.76 8.72 4.89
C ARG A 351 24.06 10.22 4.82
N SER A 352 23.76 10.86 3.68
CA SER A 352 23.98 12.31 3.49
C SER A 352 23.23 13.18 4.52
N HIS A 353 22.09 12.68 5.03
CA HIS A 353 21.33 13.34 6.09
C HIS A 353 22.10 13.46 7.42
N ASN A 354 23.06 12.55 7.70
CA ASN A 354 23.90 12.56 8.91
C ASN A 354 23.10 12.69 10.22
N TYR A 355 21.95 12.02 10.31
CA TYR A 355 21.08 12.07 11.48
C TYR A 355 21.79 11.57 12.75
N GLN A 356 21.68 12.34 13.82
CA GLN A 356 22.25 11.98 15.11
C GLN A 356 21.30 11.07 15.91
N PRO A 357 21.82 10.14 16.74
CA PRO A 357 20.98 9.36 17.64
C PRO A 357 20.12 10.28 18.53
N GLY A 358 18.80 10.05 18.53
CA GLY A 358 17.83 10.86 19.28
C GLY A 358 17.31 12.11 18.55
N GLU A 359 17.84 12.43 17.37
CA GLU A 359 17.35 13.55 16.55
C GLU A 359 15.91 13.29 16.08
N GLU A 360 15.04 14.29 16.23
CA GLU A 360 13.65 14.18 15.79
C GLU A 360 13.54 14.42 14.28
N ILE A 361 12.98 13.44 13.56
CA ILE A 361 12.74 13.52 12.12
C ILE A 361 11.23 13.54 11.88
N GLY A 362 10.75 14.72 11.52
CA GLY A 362 9.35 15.01 11.26
C GLY A 362 9.09 15.30 9.80
N PHE A 363 7.82 15.53 9.48
CA PHE A 363 7.40 16.10 8.21
C PHE A 363 7.04 17.56 8.47
N HIS A 364 7.90 18.47 8.01
CA HIS A 364 7.86 19.87 8.39
C HIS A 364 7.51 20.73 7.19
N GLU A 365 6.69 21.74 7.41
CA GLU A 365 6.45 22.80 6.43
C GLU A 365 7.64 23.77 6.45
N VAL A 366 8.36 23.85 5.33
CA VAL A 366 9.55 24.72 5.19
C VAL A 366 9.12 26.11 4.74
N GLU A 367 8.11 26.18 3.88
CA GLU A 367 7.39 27.36 3.43
C GLU A 367 5.93 26.96 3.10
N GLU A 368 5.06 27.94 2.87
CA GLU A 368 3.65 27.69 2.58
C GLU A 368 3.44 26.66 1.46
N GLY A 369 2.83 25.53 1.82
CA GLY A 369 2.52 24.43 0.92
C GLY A 369 3.70 23.54 0.53
N HIS A 370 4.91 23.78 1.03
CA HIS A 370 6.10 22.96 0.76
C HIS A 370 6.57 22.24 2.03
N TRP A 371 6.30 20.94 2.06
CA TRP A 371 6.59 20.06 3.18
C TRP A 371 7.76 19.15 2.85
N VAL A 372 8.68 18.96 3.80
CA VAL A 372 9.86 18.11 3.65
C VAL A 372 10.04 17.26 4.90
N ARG A 373 10.40 15.99 4.72
CA ARG A 373 10.80 15.12 5.81
C ARG A 373 12.25 15.40 6.15
N ALA A 374 12.48 15.95 7.33
CA ALA A 374 13.77 16.54 7.69
C ALA A 374 13.96 16.51 9.22
N SER A 375 15.20 16.62 9.66
CA SER A 375 15.47 17.01 11.05
C SER A 375 15.33 18.53 11.26
N GLN A 376 15.36 18.99 12.51
CA GLN A 376 15.32 20.44 12.80
C GLN A 376 16.52 21.19 12.20
N ARG A 377 17.70 20.56 12.15
CA ARG A 377 18.89 21.14 11.53
C ARG A 377 18.69 21.34 10.03
N GLU A 378 18.25 20.28 9.34
CA GLU A 378 17.98 20.34 7.90
C GLU A 378 16.85 21.31 7.56
N LEU A 379 15.85 21.44 8.43
CA LEU A 379 14.77 22.41 8.26
C LEU A 379 15.30 23.85 8.14
N GLU A 380 16.26 24.23 9.00
CA GLU A 380 16.88 25.55 8.93
C GLU A 380 17.76 25.72 7.68
N GLU A 381 18.47 24.67 7.28
CA GLU A 381 19.24 24.66 6.02
C GLU A 381 18.32 24.84 4.79
N TYR A 382 17.17 24.16 4.76
CA TYR A 382 16.20 24.29 3.67
C TYR A 382 15.55 25.67 3.63
N LYS A 383 15.17 26.24 4.79
CA LYS A 383 14.67 27.62 4.86
C LYS A 383 15.69 28.63 4.35
N GLN A 384 16.96 28.45 4.69
CA GLN A 384 18.02 29.33 4.19
C GLN A 384 18.20 29.18 2.68
N ARG A 385 18.16 27.94 2.17
CA ARG A 385 18.27 27.67 0.74
C ARG A 385 17.14 28.32 -0.07
N ILE A 386 15.90 28.31 0.43
CA ILE A 386 14.77 29.00 -0.21
C ILE A 386 15.05 30.51 -0.29
N LYS A 387 15.44 31.14 0.84
CA LYS A 387 15.77 32.58 0.88
C LYS A 387 16.86 32.95 -0.13
N ASP A 388 17.89 32.11 -0.25
CA ASP A 388 18.99 32.33 -1.19
C ASP A 388 18.54 32.22 -2.65
N LEU A 389 17.58 31.34 -2.95
CA LEU A 389 16.98 31.19 -4.27
C LEU A 389 16.10 32.39 -4.63
N ASP A 390 15.26 32.85 -3.70
CA ASP A 390 14.42 34.03 -3.88
C ASP A 390 15.26 35.29 -4.12
N ALA A 391 16.35 35.47 -3.38
CA ALA A 391 17.28 36.57 -3.56
C ALA A 391 17.96 36.53 -4.96
N LYS A 392 18.29 35.34 -5.47
CA LYS A 392 18.84 35.17 -6.82
C LYS A 392 17.81 35.50 -7.90
N ALA A 393 16.56 35.04 -7.75
CA ALA A 393 15.48 35.31 -8.68
C ALA A 393 15.10 36.81 -8.74
N ALA A 394 15.13 37.50 -7.60
CA ALA A 394 14.92 38.95 -7.54
C ALA A 394 16.05 39.73 -8.26
N ASN A 395 17.29 39.27 -8.12
CA ASN A 395 18.44 39.90 -8.77
C ASN A 395 18.52 39.65 -10.29
N SER A 396 18.00 38.52 -10.79
CA SER A 396 17.92 38.25 -12.23
C SER A 396 16.84 39.09 -12.91
N LYS A 397 15.68 39.31 -12.25
CA LYS A 397 14.59 40.16 -12.78
C LYS A 397 14.94 41.65 -12.84
N ASN A 398 15.93 42.12 -12.07
CA ASN A 398 16.42 43.50 -12.13
C ASN A 398 17.52 43.72 -13.19
N LYS A 399 17.93 42.67 -13.90
CA LYS A 399 18.97 42.70 -14.95
C LYS A 399 18.43 42.50 -16.37
N GLU A 400 17.18 42.09 -16.51
CA GLU A 400 16.39 42.13 -17.75
C GLU A 400 15.58 43.42 -17.80
#